data_AF-A0A534PKG5-F1
#
_entry.id   AF-A0A534PKG5-F1
#
_cell.length_a   1.000
_cell.length_b   1.000
_cell.length_c   1.000
_cell.angle_alpha   90.00
_cell.angle_beta   90.00
_cell.angle_gamma   90.00
#
_symmetry.space_group_name_H-M   'P 1'
#
loop_
_entity.id
_entity.type
_entity.pdbx_description
1 polymer ?
#
loop_
_entity_poly.entity_id
_entity_poly.type
_entity_poly.pdbx_seq_one_letter_code
_entity_poly.pdbx_strand_id
1 'polypeptide(L)'
;MKILGATAVLWLAACAGGQVQRPDELARWRAKYPNAAQELCLFARDYPIAAARVRQWLRDHPIEARDLVEWGANHPGVTQLPPSLYTRPSWLGYRPWRDPAVYALLDWASAEPEAARALASSPRALEWALDSRDC
;
A
#
# COMPACT_ATOMS: atom_id res chain seq x y z
N MET A 1 -6.81 54.87 34.23
CA MET A 1 -6.30 54.19 33.02
C MET A 1 -6.69 52.72 33.10
N LYS A 2 -7.57 52.28 32.20
CA LYS A 2 -8.02 50.88 32.06
C LYS A 2 -7.13 50.22 31.03
N ILE A 3 -6.49 49.09 31.35
CA ILE A 3 -6.09 48.10 30.35
C ILE A 3 -6.42 46.72 30.92
N LEU A 4 -7.42 46.11 30.29
CA LEU A 4 -7.83 44.72 30.46
C LEU A 4 -6.76 43.82 29.82
N GLY A 5 -6.08 43.02 30.63
CA GLY A 5 -5.18 41.97 30.14
C GLY A 5 -5.99 40.70 29.86
N ALA A 6 -6.38 40.52 28.60
CA ALA A 6 -7.07 39.32 28.12
C ALA A 6 -6.16 38.09 28.27
N THR A 7 -6.61 37.11 29.06
CA THR A 7 -5.98 35.81 29.19
C THR A 7 -6.10 35.07 27.86
N ALA A 8 -4.96 34.87 27.19
CA ALA A 8 -4.88 34.15 25.94
C ALA A 8 -5.35 32.70 26.15
N VAL A 9 -6.43 32.33 25.45
CA VAL A 9 -6.88 30.95 25.28
C VAL A 9 -5.80 30.22 24.49
N LEU A 10 -5.01 29.40 25.18
CA LEU A 10 -4.01 28.53 24.59
C LEU A 10 -4.69 27.60 23.59
N TRP A 11 -4.26 27.75 22.34
CA TRP A 11 -4.73 27.03 21.19
C TRP A 11 -4.52 25.52 21.32
N LEU A 12 -5.60 24.81 21.00
CA LEU A 12 -5.63 23.40 20.67
C LEU A 12 -4.67 23.12 19.51
N ALA A 13 -3.66 22.32 19.78
CA ALA A 13 -3.12 21.37 18.82
C ALA A 13 -2.75 20.12 19.59
N ALA A 14 -3.78 19.36 19.96
CA ALA A 14 -3.62 17.93 20.09
C ALA A 14 -3.11 17.44 18.74
N CYS A 15 -1.80 17.26 18.62
CA CYS A 15 -1.23 16.30 17.68
C CYS A 15 -1.79 14.95 18.13
N ALA A 16 -3.05 14.68 17.77
CA ALA A 16 -3.64 13.37 17.83
C ALA A 16 -2.67 12.48 17.09
N GLY A 17 -1.94 11.68 17.87
CA GLY A 17 -0.86 10.86 17.40
C GLY A 17 -1.31 10.19 16.12
N GLY A 18 -0.57 10.40 15.04
CA GLY A 18 -0.67 9.60 13.85
C GLY A 18 -0.37 8.18 14.30
N GLN A 19 -1.43 7.49 14.71
CA GLN A 19 -1.37 6.15 15.22
C GLN A 19 -0.64 5.38 14.13
N VAL A 20 0.52 4.85 14.51
CA VAL A 20 1.11 3.66 13.93
C VAL A 20 -0.06 2.70 13.72
N GLN A 21 -0.74 2.77 12.57
CA GLN A 21 -1.81 1.84 12.21
C GLN A 21 -1.11 0.50 12.18
N ARG A 22 -1.45 -0.30 13.18
CA ARG A 22 -0.49 -1.09 13.95
C ARG A 22 0.06 -2.24 13.09
N PRO A 23 1.32 -2.68 13.33
CA PRO A 23 1.80 -4.01 12.90
C PRO A 23 0.82 -5.16 13.23
N ASP A 24 -0.09 -4.93 14.18
CA ASP A 24 -1.16 -5.86 14.54
C ASP A 24 -2.19 -6.13 13.42
N GLU A 25 -2.44 -5.19 12.52
CA GLU A 25 -3.42 -5.33 11.45
C GLU A 25 -2.87 -6.22 10.35
N LEU A 26 -1.61 -6.00 9.98
CA LEU A 26 -0.89 -6.87 9.08
C LEU A 26 -0.72 -8.26 9.69
N ALA A 27 -0.39 -8.37 10.99
CA ALA A 27 -0.29 -9.67 11.66
C ALA A 27 -1.63 -10.43 11.63
N ARG A 28 -2.76 -9.77 11.91
CA ARG A 28 -4.10 -10.37 11.78
C ARG A 28 -4.42 -10.75 10.34
N TRP A 29 -4.05 -9.90 9.37
CA TRP A 29 -4.23 -10.21 7.96
C TRP A 29 -3.43 -11.45 7.55
N ARG A 30 -2.15 -11.55 7.94
CA ARG A 30 -1.31 -12.73 7.68
C ARG A 30 -1.86 -14.00 8.33
N ALA A 31 -2.35 -13.90 9.57
CA ALA A 31 -2.98 -15.03 10.25
C ALA A 31 -4.27 -15.50 9.54
N LYS A 32 -5.01 -14.57 8.93
CA LYS A 32 -6.23 -14.87 8.16
C LYS A 32 -5.94 -15.41 6.76
N TYR A 33 -4.88 -14.92 6.11
CA TYR A 33 -4.51 -15.23 4.72
C TYR A 33 -3.04 -15.72 4.62
N PRO A 34 -2.71 -16.88 5.22
CA PRO A 34 -1.32 -17.31 5.35
C PRO A 34 -0.65 -17.62 4.00
N ASN A 35 -1.38 -18.18 3.03
CA ASN A 35 -0.83 -18.49 1.70
C ASN A 35 -0.52 -17.19 0.93
N ALA A 36 -1.49 -16.28 0.83
CA ALA A 36 -1.29 -14.98 0.18
C ALA A 36 -0.15 -14.18 0.82
N ALA A 37 -0.02 -14.21 2.15
CA ALA A 37 1.10 -13.60 2.87
C ALA A 37 2.44 -14.25 2.50
N GLN A 38 2.49 -15.57 2.45
CA GLN A 38 3.68 -16.32 2.09
C GLN A 38 4.15 -15.98 0.66
N GLU A 39 3.23 -15.83 -0.29
CA GLU A 39 3.56 -15.45 -1.67
C GLU A 39 4.20 -14.06 -1.77
N LEU A 40 3.62 -13.06 -1.09
CA LEU A 40 4.22 -11.72 -1.02
C LEU A 40 5.60 -11.75 -0.34
N CYS A 41 5.76 -12.59 0.68
CA CYS A 41 7.05 -12.79 1.35
C CYS A 41 8.10 -13.45 0.46
N LEU A 42 7.72 -14.50 -0.29
CA LEU A 42 8.60 -15.14 -1.27
C LEU A 42 9.01 -14.14 -2.35
N PHE A 43 8.07 -13.37 -2.87
CA PHE A 43 8.36 -12.32 -3.84
C PHE A 43 9.36 -11.28 -3.29
N ALA A 44 9.15 -10.80 -2.06
CA ALA A 44 10.03 -9.82 -1.42
C ALA A 44 11.44 -10.37 -1.14
N ARG A 45 11.54 -11.66 -0.79
CA ARG A 45 12.81 -12.35 -0.54
C ARG A 45 13.58 -12.62 -1.84
N ASP A 46 12.90 -13.13 -2.86
CA ASP A 46 13.53 -13.60 -4.09
C ASP A 46 13.83 -12.43 -5.05
N TYR A 47 13.07 -11.32 -4.96
CA TYR A 47 13.24 -10.13 -5.79
C TYR A 47 13.36 -8.83 -4.96
N PRO A 48 14.37 -8.69 -4.08
CA PRO A 48 14.43 -7.61 -3.10
C PRO A 48 14.49 -6.20 -3.71
N ILE A 49 15.19 -6.03 -4.84
CA ILE A 49 15.28 -4.73 -5.54
C ILE A 49 13.93 -4.36 -6.16
N ALA A 50 13.23 -5.34 -6.74
CA ALA A 50 11.93 -5.12 -7.37
C ALA A 50 10.86 -4.82 -6.32
N ALA A 51 10.85 -5.57 -5.22
CA ALA A 51 10.01 -5.33 -4.07
C ALA A 51 10.26 -3.94 -3.46
N ALA A 52 11.51 -3.53 -3.26
CA ALA A 52 11.83 -2.20 -2.75
C ALA A 52 11.31 -1.08 -3.67
N ARG A 53 11.43 -1.24 -4.98
CA ARG A 53 10.93 -0.25 -5.95
C ARG A 53 9.41 -0.17 -5.97
N VAL A 54 8.72 -1.31 -6.01
CA VAL A 54 7.25 -1.34 -5.94
C VAL A 54 6.78 -0.75 -4.61
N ARG A 55 7.39 -1.12 -3.48
CA ARG A 55 7.06 -0.51 -2.18
C ARG A 55 7.22 0.99 -2.16
N GLN A 56 8.31 1.51 -2.70
CA GLN A 56 8.50 2.96 -2.80
C GLN A 56 7.39 3.60 -3.63
N TRP A 57 7.05 3.01 -4.78
CA TRP A 57 5.94 3.48 -5.59
C TRP A 57 4.59 3.41 -4.86
N LEU A 58 4.29 2.32 -4.15
CA LEU A 58 3.06 2.15 -3.36
C LEU A 58 2.95 3.22 -2.26
N ARG A 59 4.07 3.56 -1.62
CA ARG A 59 4.15 4.63 -0.61
C ARG A 59 3.81 5.99 -1.22
N ASP A 60 4.38 6.28 -2.38
CA ASP A 60 4.26 7.59 -3.05
C ASP A 60 2.93 7.76 -3.80
N HIS A 61 2.29 6.64 -4.19
CA HIS A 61 1.09 6.59 -5.02
C HIS A 61 0.00 5.66 -4.43
N PRO A 62 -0.51 5.94 -3.23
CA PRO A 62 -1.42 5.04 -2.51
C PRO A 62 -2.78 4.85 -3.19
N ILE A 63 -3.21 5.80 -4.04
CA ILE A 63 -4.48 5.71 -4.78
C ILE A 63 -4.34 4.71 -5.93
N GLU A 64 -3.30 4.87 -6.75
CA GLU A 64 -2.99 3.98 -7.87
C GLU A 64 -2.59 2.57 -7.40
N ALA A 65 -1.92 2.48 -6.24
CA ALA A 65 -1.64 1.24 -5.54
C ALA A 65 -2.91 0.46 -5.18
N ARG A 66 -3.88 1.16 -4.55
CA ARG A 66 -5.16 0.56 -4.19
C ARG A 66 -5.91 0.12 -5.45
N ASP A 67 -5.99 0.99 -6.45
CA ASP A 67 -6.69 0.69 -7.70
C ASP A 67 -6.10 -0.53 -8.42
N LEU A 68 -4.77 -0.68 -8.43
CA LEU A 68 -4.10 -1.87 -8.97
C LEU A 68 -4.58 -3.17 -8.30
N VAL A 69 -4.59 -3.19 -6.96
CA VAL A 69 -4.94 -4.39 -6.18
C VAL A 69 -6.44 -4.66 -6.25
N GLU A 70 -7.29 -3.65 -6.18
CA GLU A 70 -8.74 -3.79 -6.36
C GLU A 70 -9.08 -4.26 -7.77
N TRP A 71 -8.39 -3.74 -8.79
CA TRP A 71 -8.56 -4.16 -10.17
C TRP A 71 -8.24 -5.64 -10.34
N GLY A 72 -7.08 -6.10 -9.85
CA GLY A 72 -6.71 -7.52 -9.87
C GLY A 72 -7.75 -8.38 -9.16
N ALA A 73 -8.14 -8.01 -7.94
CA ALA A 73 -9.11 -8.77 -7.15
C ALA A 73 -10.49 -8.89 -7.80
N ASN A 74 -10.89 -7.91 -8.61
CA ASN A 74 -12.17 -7.89 -9.30
C ASN A 74 -12.12 -8.53 -10.69
N HIS A 75 -10.94 -8.86 -11.21
CA HIS A 75 -10.76 -9.45 -12.54
C HIS A 75 -9.82 -10.66 -12.47
N PRO A 76 -10.32 -11.86 -12.12
CA PRO A 76 -9.50 -13.07 -12.10
C PRO A 76 -8.86 -13.38 -13.46
N GLY A 77 -7.58 -13.72 -13.47
CA GLY A 77 -6.78 -14.01 -14.66
C GLY A 77 -6.43 -12.78 -15.51
N VAL A 78 -6.61 -11.57 -14.98
CA VAL A 78 -6.32 -10.34 -15.71
C VAL A 78 -4.83 -10.14 -15.94
N THR A 79 -4.46 -9.79 -17.16
CA THR A 79 -3.08 -9.46 -17.56
C THR A 79 -2.91 -7.98 -17.89
N GLN A 80 -4.00 -7.23 -17.93
CA GLN A 80 -4.03 -5.80 -18.22
C GLN A 80 -4.13 -4.99 -16.93
N LEU A 81 -3.29 -3.97 -16.81
CA LEU A 81 -3.32 -3.03 -15.68
C LEU A 81 -4.56 -2.13 -15.76
N PRO A 82 -5.04 -1.57 -14.64
CA PRO A 82 -6.17 -0.65 -14.69
C PRO A 82 -5.81 0.62 -15.49
N PRO A 83 -6.81 1.24 -16.16
CA PRO A 83 -6.60 2.45 -16.97
C PRO A 83 -5.90 3.60 -16.23
N SER A 84 -6.10 3.70 -14.91
CA SER A 84 -5.49 4.73 -14.06
C SER A 84 -3.95 4.72 -14.14
N LEU A 85 -3.33 3.55 -14.31
CA LEU A 85 -1.88 3.44 -14.42
C LEU A 85 -1.35 4.00 -15.74
N TYR A 86 -2.17 4.20 -16.76
CA TYR A 86 -1.73 4.78 -18.04
C TYR A 86 -1.92 6.30 -18.11
N THR A 87 -2.56 6.90 -17.10
CA THR A 87 -2.94 8.32 -17.13
C THR A 87 -1.77 9.30 -17.02
N ARG A 88 -0.59 8.84 -16.57
CA ARG A 88 0.62 9.67 -16.43
C ARG A 88 1.79 9.11 -17.26
N PRO A 89 2.65 9.96 -17.87
CA PRO A 89 3.81 9.49 -18.66
C PRO A 89 4.96 8.88 -17.84
N SER A 90 5.06 9.26 -16.56
CA SER A 90 5.90 8.63 -15.52
C SER A 90 5.66 9.29 -14.15
N TRP A 91 5.97 8.60 -13.06
CA TRP A 91 6.03 9.17 -11.70
C TRP A 91 7.49 9.27 -11.26
N LEU A 92 8.05 10.49 -11.23
CA LEU A 92 9.47 10.71 -10.91
C LEU A 92 10.42 9.84 -11.77
N GLY A 93 10.08 9.64 -13.05
CA GLY A 93 10.83 8.80 -13.98
C GLY A 93 10.50 7.30 -13.89
N TYR A 94 9.79 6.85 -12.84
CA TYR A 94 9.30 5.49 -12.71
C TYR A 94 8.04 5.25 -13.57
N ARG A 95 7.96 4.08 -14.21
CA ARG A 95 6.89 3.69 -15.12
C ARG A 95 6.33 2.31 -14.71
N PRO A 96 5.36 2.25 -13.77
CA PRO A 96 4.80 1.00 -13.26
C PRO A 96 4.19 0.12 -14.36
N TRP A 97 3.61 0.67 -15.43
CA TRP A 97 3.15 -0.13 -16.58
C TRP A 97 4.26 -0.79 -17.41
N ARG A 98 5.52 -0.55 -17.07
CA ARG A 98 6.67 -1.24 -17.67
C ARG A 98 7.42 -2.10 -16.65
N ASP A 99 6.99 -2.12 -15.39
CA ASP A 99 7.70 -2.86 -14.34
C ASP A 99 7.06 -4.24 -14.15
N PRO A 100 7.78 -5.35 -14.42
CA PRO A 100 7.26 -6.70 -14.21
C PRO A 100 6.78 -6.97 -12.78
N ALA A 101 7.34 -6.28 -11.78
CA ALA A 101 6.91 -6.42 -10.39
C ALA A 101 5.50 -5.90 -10.14
N VAL A 102 5.07 -4.88 -10.88
CA VAL A 102 3.70 -4.37 -10.83
C VAL A 102 2.73 -5.38 -11.44
N TYR A 103 3.14 -6.07 -12.50
CA TYR A 103 2.37 -7.18 -13.07
C TYR A 103 2.33 -8.40 -12.15
N ALA A 104 3.42 -8.72 -11.44
CA ALA A 104 3.41 -9.78 -10.44
C ALA A 104 2.44 -9.47 -9.28
N LEU A 105 2.38 -8.20 -8.86
CA LEU A 105 1.41 -7.77 -7.85
C LEU A 105 -0.04 -7.83 -8.36
N LEU A 106 -0.26 -7.50 -9.65
CA LEU A 106 -1.56 -7.66 -10.30
C LEU A 106 -1.98 -9.14 -10.34
N ASP A 107 -1.08 -10.01 -10.77
CA ASP A 107 -1.31 -11.46 -10.89
C ASP A 107 -1.65 -12.06 -9.53
N TRP A 108 -0.84 -11.75 -8.51
CA TRP A 108 -1.12 -12.09 -7.12
C TRP A 108 -2.51 -11.60 -6.67
N ALA A 109 -2.85 -10.34 -6.93
CA ALA A 109 -4.14 -9.78 -6.51
C ALA A 109 -5.34 -10.47 -7.19
N SER A 110 -5.15 -10.92 -8.44
CA SER A 110 -6.14 -11.69 -9.20
C SER A 110 -6.26 -13.13 -8.70
N ALA A 111 -5.15 -13.75 -8.27
CA ALA A 111 -5.15 -15.09 -7.70
C ALA A 111 -5.71 -15.13 -6.27
N GLU A 112 -5.50 -14.07 -5.48
CA GLU A 112 -5.86 -13.97 -4.06
C GLU A 112 -6.88 -12.85 -3.78
N PRO A 113 -8.08 -12.86 -4.41
CA PRO A 113 -8.96 -11.70 -4.47
C PRO A 113 -9.52 -11.25 -3.11
N GLU A 114 -9.76 -12.17 -2.18
CA GLU A 114 -10.20 -11.79 -0.83
C GLU A 114 -9.08 -11.15 -0.01
N ALA A 115 -7.87 -11.73 -0.07
CA ALA A 115 -6.71 -11.22 0.64
C ALA A 115 -6.28 -9.85 0.09
N ALA A 116 -6.33 -9.70 -1.23
CA ALA A 116 -6.10 -8.47 -1.97
C ALA A 116 -7.06 -7.34 -1.57
N ARG A 117 -8.38 -7.59 -1.56
CA ARG A 117 -9.38 -6.61 -1.09
C ARG A 117 -9.16 -6.20 0.36
N ALA A 118 -8.80 -7.16 1.22
CA ALA A 118 -8.51 -6.87 2.62
C ALA A 118 -7.29 -5.94 2.75
N LEU A 119 -6.21 -6.16 1.99
CA LEU A 119 -5.05 -5.26 1.97
C LEU A 119 -5.35 -3.90 1.32
N ALA A 120 -6.15 -3.88 0.25
CA ALA A 120 -6.49 -2.64 -0.46
C ALA A 120 -7.22 -1.61 0.42
N SER A 121 -7.92 -2.07 1.47
CA SER A 121 -8.55 -1.19 2.46
C SER A 121 -7.55 -0.30 3.22
N SER A 122 -6.26 -0.65 3.21
CA SER A 122 -5.17 0.09 3.85
C SER A 122 -3.93 0.15 2.95
N PRO A 123 -3.67 1.28 2.23
CA PRO A 123 -2.53 1.39 1.33
C PRO A 123 -1.16 1.16 1.99
N ARG A 124 -1.02 1.48 3.29
CA ARG A 124 0.21 1.20 4.05
C ARG A 124 0.38 -0.29 4.36
N ALA A 125 -0.72 -1.03 4.58
CA ALA A 125 -0.63 -2.46 4.82
C ALA A 125 -0.06 -3.20 3.60
N LEU A 126 -0.42 -2.76 2.39
CA LEU A 126 0.13 -3.31 1.14
C LEU A 126 1.64 -3.06 1.02
N GLU A 127 2.10 -1.86 1.39
CA GLU A 127 3.53 -1.53 1.42
C GLU A 127 4.31 -2.41 2.41
N TRP A 128 3.75 -2.66 3.60
CA TRP A 128 4.38 -3.50 4.63
C TRP A 128 4.33 -4.99 4.30
N ALA A 129 3.28 -5.46 3.61
CA ALA A 129 3.16 -6.85 3.18
C ALA A 129 4.29 -7.27 2.22
N LEU A 130 4.88 -6.30 1.52
CA LEU A 130 6.03 -6.49 0.63
C LEU A 130 7.39 -6.27 1.33
N ASP A 131 7.43 -5.95 2.64
CA ASP A 131 8.68 -5.83 3.40
C ASP A 131 9.18 -7.22 3.80
N SER A 132 10.30 -7.65 3.20
CA SER A 132 10.92 -8.94 3.51
C SER A 132 11.43 -9.06 4.95
N ARG A 133 11.59 -7.95 5.67
CA ARG A 133 11.97 -7.95 7.10
C ARG A 133 10.81 -8.28 8.03
N ASP A 134 9.59 -8.13 7.53
CA ASP A 134 8.38 -8.42 8.28
C ASP A 134 7.81 -9.79 7.90
N CYS A 135 8.55 -10.55 7.09
CA CYS A 135 8.42 -11.99 6.91
C CYS A 135 9.27 -12.70 7.98
#